data_AF-A0A1Q8C2J7-F1
#
_entry.id   AF-A0A1Q8C2J7-F1
#
_cell.length_a   1.000
_cell.length_b   1.000
_cell.length_c   1.000
_cell.angle_alpha   90.00
_cell.angle_beta   90.00
_cell.angle_gamma   90.00
#
_symmetry.space_group_name_H-M   'P 1'
#
loop_
_entity.id
_entity.type
_entity.pdbx_description
1 polymer ?
#
loop_
_entity_poly.entity_id
_entity_poly.type
_entity_poly.pdbx_seq_one_letter_code
_entity_poly.pdbx_strand_id
1 'polypeptide(L)'
;MCPTFRREVAEEVTAYFNQLNASGPWPQDQDYFDWDGDVIIHTHRAYVHDPGYEPTRIEPEANNRYAIGAMSWTWRRTDGRDHPEPRSVADRSPG
;
A
#
# COMPACT_ATOMS: atom_id res chain seq x y z
N MET A 1 2.32 -6.96 -15.68
CA MET A 1 0.96 -7.31 -15.23
C MET A 1 0.84 -6.87 -13.78
N CYS A 2 -0.12 -6.00 -13.47
CA CYS A 2 -0.44 -5.65 -12.09
C CYS A 2 -1.32 -6.76 -11.49
N PRO A 3 -1.00 -7.34 -10.33
CA PRO A 3 -1.89 -8.30 -9.69
C PRO A 3 -3.19 -7.63 -9.26
N THR A 4 -4.29 -8.38 -9.33
CA THR A 4 -5.60 -7.91 -8.86
C THR A 4 -6.03 -8.69 -7.63
N PHE A 5 -6.49 -7.97 -6.62
CA PHE A 5 -6.77 -8.50 -5.29
C PHE A 5 -8.27 -8.55 -5.02
N ARG A 6 -8.74 -9.60 -4.33
CA ARG A 6 -10.09 -9.60 -3.75
C ARG A 6 -10.20 -8.47 -2.73
N ARG A 7 -11.42 -7.99 -2.47
CA ARG A 7 -11.68 -6.91 -1.51
C ARG A 7 -10.97 -7.09 -0.17
N GLU A 8 -11.14 -8.24 0.47
CA GLU A 8 -10.50 -8.56 1.76
C GLU A 8 -8.97 -8.40 1.73
N VAL A 9 -8.32 -8.77 0.62
CA VAL A 9 -6.87 -8.63 0.46
C VAL A 9 -6.50 -7.18 0.15
N ALA A 10 -7.34 -6.47 -0.63
CA ALA A 10 -7.15 -5.06 -0.91
C ALA A 10 -7.21 -4.20 0.37
N GLU A 11 -8.16 -4.51 1.27
CA GLU A 11 -8.28 -3.86 2.58
C GLU A 11 -6.99 -4.05 3.40
N GLU A 12 -6.51 -5.28 3.55
CA GLU A 12 -5.24 -5.58 4.26
C GLU A 12 -4.04 -4.87 3.64
N VAL A 13 -3.94 -4.86 2.30
CA VAL A 13 -2.84 -4.18 1.59
C VAL A 13 -2.88 -2.67 1.85
N THR A 14 -4.05 -2.03 1.71
CA THR A 14 -4.19 -0.58 1.95
C THR A 14 -3.89 -0.21 3.41
N ALA A 15 -4.36 -1.02 4.37
CA ALA A 15 -4.09 -0.82 5.79
C ALA A 15 -2.60 -0.96 6.11
N TYR A 16 -1.94 -1.98 5.57
CA TYR A 16 -0.51 -2.19 5.75
C TYR A 16 0.31 -1.02 5.22
N PHE A 17 0.00 -0.51 4.02
CA PHE A 17 0.70 0.64 3.46
C PHE A 17 0.50 1.90 4.31
N ASN A 18 -0.72 2.18 4.74
CA ASN A 18 -0.99 3.31 5.62
C ASN A 18 -0.21 3.20 6.93
N GLN A 19 -0.13 2.01 7.53
CA GLN A 19 0.65 1.77 8.75
C GLN A 19 2.16 1.96 8.53
N LEU A 20 2.69 1.40 7.44
CA LEU A 20 4.09 1.53 7.07
C LEU A 20 4.47 3.00 6.89
N ASN A 21 3.65 3.75 6.15
CA ASN A 21 3.87 5.16 5.84
C ASN A 21 3.74 6.04 7.09
N ALA A 22 2.78 5.76 7.97
CA ALA A 22 2.63 6.44 9.24
C ALA A 22 3.82 6.23 10.20
N SER A 23 4.58 5.14 10.02
CA SER A 23 5.74 4.79 10.83
C SER A 23 7.08 5.26 10.22
N GLY A 24 7.06 5.84 9.02
CA GLY A 24 8.24 6.30 8.30
C GLY A 24 8.80 7.64 8.80
N PRO A 25 9.98 8.07 8.31
CA PRO A 25 10.64 9.28 8.80
C PRO A 25 9.92 10.60 8.47
N TRP A 26 8.88 10.60 7.63
CA TRP A 26 8.11 11.80 7.25
C TRP A 26 6.65 11.43 6.94
N PRO A 27 5.85 11.04 7.95
CA PRO A 27 4.52 10.46 7.74
C PRO A 27 3.54 11.44 7.07
N GLN A 28 3.69 12.73 7.32
CA GLN A 28 2.86 13.78 6.70
C GLN A 28 3.11 13.98 5.20
N ASP A 29 4.20 13.43 4.68
CA ASP A 29 4.62 13.56 3.28
C ASP A 29 4.44 12.24 2.50
N GLN A 30 3.92 11.19 3.16
CA GLN A 30 3.67 9.89 2.53
C GLN A 30 2.28 9.82 1.92
N ASP A 31 2.18 9.06 0.83
CA ASP A 31 0.92 8.64 0.24
C ASP A 31 0.06 7.86 1.23
N TYR A 32 -1.25 7.89 1.02
CA TYR A 32 -2.18 7.08 1.79
C TYR A 32 -3.37 6.64 0.96
N PHE A 33 -4.03 5.60 1.44
CA PHE A 33 -5.22 5.01 0.84
C PHE A 33 -6.43 5.26 1.74
N ASP A 34 -7.57 5.53 1.12
CA ASP A 34 -8.89 5.59 1.77
C ASP A 34 -9.92 4.81 0.94
N TRP A 35 -11.13 4.63 1.47
CA TRP A 35 -12.23 3.93 0.82
C TRP A 35 -13.44 4.86 0.65
N ASP A 36 -13.91 4.97 -0.59
CA ASP A 36 -15.18 5.60 -0.97
C ASP A 36 -16.14 4.51 -1.45
N GLY A 37 -16.85 3.89 -0.51
CA GLY A 37 -17.69 2.72 -0.77
C GLY A 37 -16.88 1.51 -1.25
N ASP A 38 -17.00 1.18 -2.54
CA ASP A 38 -16.27 0.11 -3.20
C ASP A 38 -15.03 0.58 -3.97
N VAL A 39 -14.71 1.86 -3.96
CA VAL A 39 -13.55 2.44 -4.66
C VAL A 39 -12.43 2.75 -3.66
N ILE A 40 -11.19 2.38 -4.02
CA ILE A 40 -10.01 2.79 -3.26
C ILE A 40 -9.56 4.16 -3.78
N ILE A 41 -9.32 5.08 -2.85
CA ILE A 41 -8.80 6.42 -3.12
C ILE A 41 -7.34 6.46 -2.71
N HIS A 42 -6.44 6.51 -3.69
CA HIS A 42 -5.00 6.68 -3.45
C HIS A 42 -4.65 8.16 -3.58
N THR A 43 -4.33 8.77 -2.44
CA THR A 43 -3.87 10.15 -2.36
C THR A 43 -2.34 10.18 -2.45
N HIS A 44 -1.84 10.90 -3.44
CA HIS A 44 -0.43 11.13 -3.71
C HIS A 44 0.00 12.41 -3.01
N ARG A 45 0.62 12.30 -1.85
CA ARG A 45 0.78 13.44 -0.92
C ARG A 45 1.62 14.56 -1.52
N ALA A 46 2.57 14.21 -2.39
CA ALA A 46 3.42 15.16 -3.09
C ALA A 46 2.66 16.15 -4.00
N TYR A 47 1.45 15.81 -4.45
CA TYR A 47 0.71 16.58 -5.45
C TYR A 47 -0.59 17.22 -4.89
N VAL A 48 -0.91 17.03 -3.60
CA VAL A 48 -2.20 17.50 -3.03
C VAL A 48 -2.39 19.02 -3.06
N HIS A 49 -1.30 19.76 -3.25
CA HIS A 49 -1.32 21.23 -3.36
C HIS A 49 -1.28 21.72 -4.81
N ASP A 50 -1.14 20.83 -5.78
CA ASP A 50 -1.11 21.21 -7.19
C ASP A 50 -2.51 21.60 -7.68
N PRO A 51 -2.67 22.73 -8.38
CA PRO A 51 -3.95 23.13 -8.92
C PRO A 51 -4.53 22.05 -9.86
N GLY A 52 -5.75 21.60 -9.56
CA GLY A 52 -6.44 20.57 -10.35
C GLY A 52 -6.02 19.13 -10.05
N TYR A 53 -5.26 18.90 -8.97
CA TYR A 53 -4.98 17.56 -8.49
C TYR A 53 -6.25 16.80 -8.11
N GLU A 54 -6.34 15.56 -8.59
CA GLU A 54 -7.39 14.60 -8.23
C GLU A 54 -6.72 13.30 -7.75
N PRO A 55 -7.15 12.73 -6.61
CA PRO A 55 -6.69 11.42 -6.15
C PRO A 55 -6.92 10.32 -7.19
N THR A 56 -6.05 9.32 -7.19
CA THR A 56 -6.25 8.15 -8.06
C THR A 56 -7.39 7.30 -7.50
N ARG A 57 -8.43 7.10 -8.31
CA ARG A 57 -9.53 6.18 -8.00
C ARG A 57 -9.23 4.81 -8.59
N ILE A 58 -9.25 3.78 -7.75
CA ILE A 58 -9.07 2.39 -8.16
C ILE A 58 -10.41 1.67 -7.95
N GLU A 59 -11.15 1.56 -9.04
CA GLU A 59 -12.41 0.82 -9.09
C GLU A 59 -12.16 -0.69 -9.11
N PRO A 60 -13.11 -1.50 -8.61
CA PRO A 60 -13.06 -2.93 -8.83
C PRO A 60 -13.20 -3.23 -10.33
N GLU A 61 -12.33 -4.08 -10.86
CA GLU A 61 -12.46 -4.62 -12.21
C GLU A 61 -13.70 -5.52 -12.32
N ALA A 62 -14.06 -5.95 -13.54
CA ALA A 62 -15.25 -6.76 -13.83
C ALA A 62 -15.38 -8.09 -13.04
N ASN A 63 -14.32 -8.53 -12.37
CA ASN A 63 -14.28 -9.71 -11.51
C ASN A 63 -14.30 -9.36 -10.00
N ASN A 64 -14.68 -8.12 -9.64
CA ASN A 64 -14.67 -7.58 -8.28
C ASN A 64 -13.28 -7.63 -7.62
N ARG A 65 -12.24 -7.28 -8.38
CA ARG A 65 -10.85 -7.24 -7.89
C ARG A 65 -10.18 -5.89 -8.15
N TYR A 66 -9.25 -5.54 -7.28
CA TYR A 66 -8.58 -4.26 -7.25
C TYR A 66 -7.16 -4.36 -7.79
N ALA A 67 -6.84 -3.58 -8.83
CA ALA A 67 -5.49 -3.45 -9.38
C ALA A 67 -4.66 -2.42 -8.61
N ILE A 68 -4.29 -2.76 -7.37
CA ILE A 68 -3.46 -1.88 -6.53
C ILE A 68 -2.04 -1.88 -7.09
N GLY A 69 -1.51 -0.70 -7.46
CA GLY A 69 -0.15 -0.57 -7.97
C GLY A 69 -0.02 -0.46 -9.50
N ALA A 70 -1.11 -0.24 -10.23
CA ALA A 70 -1.07 -0.06 -11.69
C ALA A 70 -0.30 1.20 -12.14
N MET A 71 -0.06 2.18 -11.26
CA MET A 71 0.43 3.51 -11.64
C MET A 71 1.79 3.92 -11.04
N SER A 72 2.19 3.39 -9.87
CA SER A 72 3.40 3.88 -9.17
C SER A 72 4.31 2.79 -8.56
N TRP A 73 3.98 1.50 -8.71
CA TRP A 73 4.59 0.42 -7.93
C TRP A 73 4.80 -0.83 -8.80
N THR A 74 5.81 -1.64 -8.48
CA THR A 74 5.98 -2.96 -9.10
C THR A 74 5.82 -4.06 -8.06
N TRP A 75 4.92 -4.99 -8.32
CA TRP A 75 4.79 -6.20 -7.52
C TRP A 75 5.81 -7.24 -7.97
N ARG A 76 6.54 -7.81 -7.01
CA ARG A 76 7.41 -8.96 -7.24
C ARG A 76 6.85 -10.17 -6.50
N ARG A 77 6.54 -11.23 -7.23
CA ARG A 77 6.22 -12.54 -6.62
C ARG A 77 7.49 -13.08 -6.00
N THR A 78 7.48 -13.32 -4.69
CA THR A 78 8.55 -14.04 -4.00
C THR A 78 8.26 -15.55 -4.09
N ASP A 79 9.30 -16.37 -4.14
CA ASP A 79 9.21 -17.83 -4.12
C ASP A 79 9.31 -18.39 -2.68
N GLY A 80 9.16 -17.52 -1.68
CA GLY A 80 9.32 -17.85 -0.26
C GLY A 80 10.77 -17.88 0.24
N ARG A 81 11.77 -17.86 -0.65
CA ARG A 81 13.20 -17.86 -0.26
C ARG A 81 13.77 -16.47 0.03
N ASP A 82 13.02 -15.43 -0.35
CA ASP A 82 13.37 -14.02 -0.14
C ASP A 82 12.84 -13.43 1.18
N HIS A 83 12.24 -14.25 2.07
CA HIS A 83 11.97 -13.79 3.44
C HIS A 83 13.28 -13.86 4.24
N PRO A 84 13.91 -12.73 4.62
CA PRO A 84 14.82 -12.78 5.74
C PRO A 84 14.01 -13.26 6.94
N GLU A 85 14.47 -14.33 7.60
CA GLU A 85 13.95 -14.79 8.89
C GLU A 85 13.62 -13.56 9.76
N PRO A 86 12.44 -13.52 10.41
CA PRO A 86 12.16 -12.43 11.35
C PRO A 86 13.30 -12.40 12.36
N ARG A 87 14.04 -11.28 12.41
CA ARG A 87 15.13 -11.12 13.39
C ARG A 87 14.54 -11.36 14.77
N SER A 88 14.91 -12.48 15.38
CA SER A 88 14.51 -12.80 16.74
C SER A 88 14.95 -11.65 17.65
N VAL A 89 14.01 -11.07 18.40
CA VAL A 89 14.24 -9.95 19.32
C VAL A 89 15.13 -10.36 20.53
N ALA A 90 15.57 -11.61 20.58
CA ALA A 90 16.23 -12.22 21.73
C ALA A 90 17.73 -11.88 21.92
N ASP A 91 18.39 -11.16 21.00
CA ASP A 91 19.81 -10.78 21.16
C ASP A 91 20.02 -9.35 21.69
N ARG A 92 19.17 -8.91 22.62
CA ARG A 92 19.47 -7.76 23.48
C ARG A 92 19.55 -8.19 24.95
N SER A 93 20.64 -8.85 25.30
CA SER A 93 21.17 -8.83 26.67
C SER A 93 22.37 -7.88 26.71
N PRO A 94 22.31 -6.76 27.45
CA PRO A 94 23.50 -5.99 27.79
C PRO A 94 24.22 -6.65 28.98
N GLY A 95 25.55 -6.69 28.89
CA GLY A 95 26.53 -6.55 29.99
C GLY A 95 26.35 -7.38 31.25
#